data_AF-A0A357BQ11-F1
#
_entry.id   AF-A0A357BQ11-F1
#
_cell.length_a   1.000
_cell.length_b   1.000
_cell.length_c   1.000
_cell.angle_alpha   90.00
_cell.angle_beta   90.00
_cell.angle_gamma   90.00
#
_symmetry.space_group_name_H-M   'P 1'
#
loop_
_entity.id
_entity.type
_entity.pdbx_description
1 polymer ?
#
loop_
_entity_poly.entity_id
_entity_poly.type
_entity_poly.pdbx_seq_one_letter_code
_entity_poly.pdbx_strand_id
1 'polypeptide(L)'
;MLEAELLTFVKMLVKDISSLPEYDMRIMLLGRRLAGLEPEQAALVLHAFYDKTVEHLLEFRKAKALMADPKDLRVFIGEEKSKLIYLASLELGLHKVSRFFTDLPPHKKGLGGYDTEEDAKMELITLGERRAISKGWIKDKLDRLLSDPDPIVIANILSNPRITEKEIVKIASKRPNFPTIMKLISTHKRWGTRYAVKKALVQNPYTPPRISLGLLEFLFSQDLKEVIQDGSLHPQVRQAAKEKLEEKKTN
;
A
#
# COMPACT_ATOMS: atom_id res chain seq x y z
N MET A 1 18.25 -20.85 -16.42
CA MET A 1 18.51 -21.36 -15.07
C MET A 1 17.60 -22.54 -14.85
N LEU A 2 18.16 -23.69 -14.46
CA LEU A 2 17.34 -24.85 -14.07
C LEU A 2 16.59 -24.52 -12.77
N GLU A 3 15.40 -25.10 -12.57
CA GLU A 3 14.52 -24.79 -11.43
C GLU A 3 15.19 -25.00 -10.06
N ALA A 4 16.07 -26.01 -9.97
CA ALA A 4 16.88 -26.29 -8.79
C ALA A 4 17.97 -25.23 -8.51
N GLU A 5 18.56 -24.66 -9.55
CA GLU A 5 19.55 -23.58 -9.43
C GLU A 5 18.88 -22.28 -8.95
N LEU A 6 17.67 -21.99 -9.46
CA LEU A 6 16.86 -20.85 -9.01
C LEU A 6 16.53 -20.94 -7.54
N LEU A 7 16.06 -22.10 -7.08
CA LEU A 7 15.73 -22.29 -5.68
C LEU A 7 16.97 -22.12 -4.79
N THR A 8 18.12 -22.62 -5.22
CA THR A 8 19.38 -22.48 -4.48
C THR A 8 19.83 -21.03 -4.41
N PHE A 9 19.76 -20.30 -5.53
CA PHE A 9 20.07 -18.88 -5.60
C PHE A 9 19.15 -18.05 -4.68
N VAL A 10 17.83 -18.28 -4.73
CA VAL A 10 16.86 -17.57 -3.90
C VAL A 10 17.11 -17.84 -2.41
N LYS A 11 17.43 -19.08 -2.02
CA LYS A 11 17.79 -19.43 -0.64
C LYS A 11 19.01 -18.66 -0.15
N MET A 12 20.07 -18.60 -0.96
CA MET A 12 21.27 -17.81 -0.62
C MET A 12 20.96 -16.32 -0.52
N LEU A 13 20.20 -15.78 -1.47
CA LEU A 13 19.80 -14.37 -1.49
C LEU A 13 18.97 -13.99 -0.26
N VAL A 14 18.02 -14.84 0.15
CA VAL A 14 17.21 -14.63 1.36
C VAL A 14 18.07 -14.61 2.61
N LYS A 15 19.08 -15.49 2.69
CA LYS A 15 20.04 -15.53 3.79
C LYS A 15 20.91 -14.27 3.84
N ASP A 16 21.44 -13.83 2.69
CA ASP A 16 22.25 -12.62 2.57
C ASP A 16 21.46 -11.36 2.92
N ILE A 17 20.20 -11.26 2.47
CA ILE A 17 19.31 -10.15 2.82
C ILE A 17 19.02 -10.15 4.33
N SER A 18 18.83 -11.31 4.93
CA SER A 18 18.42 -11.41 6.33
C SER A 18 19.55 -11.19 7.33
N SER A 19 20.81 -11.32 6.89
CA SER A 19 22.00 -11.02 7.70
C SER A 19 22.28 -9.52 7.81
N LEU A 20 21.79 -8.71 6.87
CA LEU A 20 21.96 -7.26 6.90
C LEU A 20 21.02 -6.62 7.94
N PRO A 21 21.46 -5.63 8.74
CA PRO A 21 20.65 -5.06 9.82
C PRO A 21 19.59 -4.05 9.32
N GLU A 22 19.93 -3.24 8.33
CA GLU A 22 19.13 -2.08 7.88
C GLU A 22 18.33 -2.36 6.60
N TYR A 23 17.15 -1.74 6.48
CA TYR A 23 16.28 -1.87 5.30
C TYR A 23 16.97 -1.39 4.01
N ASP A 24 17.65 -0.24 4.05
CA ASP A 24 18.29 0.37 2.88
C ASP A 24 19.42 -0.52 2.31
N MET A 25 20.21 -1.15 3.19
CA MET A 25 21.24 -2.11 2.77
C MET A 25 20.63 -3.35 2.10
N ARG A 26 19.51 -3.84 2.64
CA ARG A 26 18.80 -5.01 2.12
C ARG A 26 18.21 -4.77 0.75
N ILE A 27 17.52 -3.64 0.57
CA ILE A 27 16.88 -3.29 -0.70
C ILE A 27 17.93 -2.94 -1.77
N MET A 28 19.04 -2.30 -1.38
CA MET A 28 20.18 -2.08 -2.27
C MET A 28 20.80 -3.40 -2.74
N LEU A 29 21.03 -4.36 -1.83
CA LEU A 29 21.56 -5.68 -2.19
C LEU A 29 20.64 -6.40 -3.18
N LEU A 30 19.34 -6.46 -2.87
CA LEU A 30 18.35 -7.09 -3.74
C LEU A 30 18.32 -6.41 -5.11
N GLY A 31 18.29 -5.08 -5.15
CA GLY A 31 18.27 -4.31 -6.39
C GLY A 31 19.51 -4.54 -7.26
N ARG A 32 20.71 -4.51 -6.67
CA ARG A 32 21.97 -4.79 -7.39
C ARG A 32 22.03 -6.22 -7.93
N ARG A 33 21.57 -7.20 -7.15
CA ARG A 33 21.52 -8.60 -7.59
C ARG A 33 20.57 -8.79 -8.76
N LEU A 34 19.40 -8.16 -8.72
CA LEU A 34 18.43 -8.19 -9.83
C LEU A 34 18.94 -7.44 -11.07
N ALA A 35 19.66 -6.34 -10.89
CA ALA A 35 20.28 -5.59 -12.00
C ALA A 35 21.31 -6.43 -12.78
N GLY A 36 22.06 -7.28 -12.07
CA GLY A 36 23.09 -8.15 -12.66
C GLY A 36 22.58 -9.44 -13.30
N LEU A 37 21.28 -9.73 -13.23
CA LEU A 37 20.67 -10.91 -13.85
C LEU A 37 20.06 -10.61 -15.21
N GLU A 38 19.84 -11.64 -16.02
CA GLU A 38 18.98 -11.51 -17.21
C GLU A 38 17.53 -11.18 -16.81
N PRO A 39 16.78 -10.38 -17.59
CA PRO A 39 15.45 -9.90 -17.22
C PRO A 39 14.46 -11.02 -16.84
N GLU A 40 14.48 -12.14 -17.54
CA GLU A 40 13.65 -13.32 -17.30
C GLU A 40 14.02 -13.97 -15.96
N GLN A 41 15.31 -14.07 -15.66
CA GLN A 41 15.81 -14.63 -14.40
C GLN A 41 15.46 -13.73 -13.23
N ALA A 42 15.60 -12.41 -13.38
CA ALA A 42 15.19 -11.44 -12.37
C ALA A 42 13.67 -11.51 -12.11
N ALA A 43 12.85 -11.70 -13.14
CA ALA A 43 11.41 -11.88 -12.99
C ALA A 43 11.07 -13.17 -12.22
N LEU A 44 11.77 -14.28 -12.51
CA LEU A 44 11.61 -15.55 -11.79
C LEU A 44 12.06 -15.46 -10.32
N VAL A 45 13.15 -14.76 -10.04
CA VAL A 45 13.61 -14.50 -8.65
C VAL A 45 12.57 -13.68 -7.90
N LEU A 46 12.02 -12.62 -8.50
CA LEU A 46 10.94 -11.83 -7.90
C LEU A 46 9.68 -12.67 -7.68
N HIS A 47 9.35 -13.58 -8.61
CA HIS A 47 8.22 -14.49 -8.47
C HIS A 47 8.39 -15.46 -7.30
N ALA A 48 9.61 -15.96 -7.06
CA ALA A 48 9.90 -16.86 -5.94
C ALA A 48 9.60 -16.23 -4.57
N PHE A 49 9.65 -14.90 -4.43
CA PHE A 49 9.22 -14.21 -3.21
C PHE A 49 7.70 -14.26 -2.96
N TYR A 50 6.91 -14.61 -3.98
CA TYR A 50 5.46 -14.75 -3.91
C TYR A 50 4.97 -16.21 -3.89
N ASP A 51 5.88 -17.16 -4.04
CA ASP A 51 5.60 -18.59 -4.05
C ASP A 51 5.81 -19.22 -2.65
N LYS A 52 5.03 -20.25 -2.32
CA LYS A 52 5.01 -20.91 -1.00
C LYS A 52 6.21 -21.83 -0.78
N THR A 53 6.97 -22.12 -1.85
CA THR A 53 8.09 -23.06 -1.88
C THR A 53 9.24 -22.68 -0.94
N VAL A 54 9.40 -21.39 -0.59
CA VAL A 54 10.49 -20.89 0.29
C VAL A 54 9.98 -20.23 1.57
N GLU A 55 8.66 -20.23 1.78
CA GLU A 55 7.98 -19.52 2.87
C GLU A 55 8.27 -20.09 4.28
N HIS A 56 8.79 -21.32 4.34
CA HIS A 56 9.16 -22.01 5.58
C HIS A 56 10.49 -21.54 6.19
N LEU A 57 11.29 -20.75 5.48
CA LEU A 57 12.52 -20.18 6.02
C LEU A 57 12.18 -19.02 6.98
N LEU A 58 12.75 -19.05 8.19
CA LEU A 58 12.52 -18.04 9.24
C LEU A 58 12.91 -16.63 8.76
N GLU A 59 13.89 -16.58 7.87
CA GLU A 59 14.50 -15.42 7.23
C GLU A 59 13.61 -14.79 6.15
N PHE A 60 12.71 -15.58 5.55
CA PHE A 60 11.94 -15.18 4.37
C PHE A 60 11.02 -13.98 4.63
N ARG A 61 10.48 -13.84 5.85
CA ARG A 61 9.60 -12.70 6.21
C ARG A 61 10.32 -11.35 6.06
N LYS A 62 11.60 -11.28 6.46
CA LYS A 62 12.40 -10.05 6.36
C LYS A 62 12.65 -9.67 4.91
N ALA A 63 12.94 -10.65 4.06
CA ALA A 63 13.16 -10.43 2.64
C ALA A 63 11.85 -10.10 1.88
N LYS A 64 10.74 -10.77 2.21
CA LYS A 64 9.40 -10.52 1.64
C LYS A 64 8.90 -9.11 1.92
N ALA A 65 9.25 -8.53 3.07
CA ALA A 65 8.89 -7.15 3.41
C ALA A 65 9.43 -6.11 2.40
N LEU A 66 10.55 -6.41 1.72
CA LEU A 66 11.12 -5.54 0.68
C LEU A 66 10.21 -5.44 -0.56
N MET A 67 9.29 -6.38 -0.76
CA MET A 67 8.35 -6.38 -1.89
C MET A 67 7.17 -5.40 -1.69
N ALA A 68 7.07 -4.78 -0.50
CA ALA A 68 6.00 -3.88 -0.12
C ALA A 68 6.09 -2.46 -0.71
N ASP A 69 7.25 -2.02 -1.21
CA ASP A 69 7.38 -0.78 -2.01
C ASP A 69 8.38 -0.96 -3.18
N PRO A 70 7.91 -0.99 -4.44
CA PRO A 70 8.77 -1.23 -5.60
C PRO A 70 9.58 0.01 -5.98
N LYS A 71 9.25 1.20 -5.45
CA LYS A 71 9.92 2.45 -5.85
C LYS A 71 11.39 2.44 -5.46
N ASP A 72 11.68 2.07 -4.23
CA ASP A 72 13.05 1.98 -3.72
C ASP A 72 13.86 0.93 -4.49
N LEU A 73 13.23 -0.20 -4.84
CA LEU A 73 13.89 -1.26 -5.59
C LEU A 73 14.19 -0.84 -7.04
N ARG A 74 13.27 -0.09 -7.69
CA ARG A 74 13.48 0.44 -9.05
C ARG A 74 14.67 1.40 -9.13
N VAL A 75 14.92 2.18 -8.08
CA VAL A 75 16.09 3.07 -8.01
C VAL A 75 17.39 2.27 -8.15
N PHE A 76 17.49 1.11 -7.50
CA PHE A 76 18.69 0.28 -7.53
C PHE A 76 18.78 -0.66 -8.74
N ILE A 77 17.64 -1.06 -9.33
CA ILE A 77 17.61 -1.86 -10.57
C ILE A 77 17.88 -1.00 -11.81
N GLY A 78 17.44 0.26 -11.79
CA GLY A 78 17.43 1.16 -12.95
C GLY A 78 16.12 1.10 -13.74
N GLU A 79 15.72 2.23 -14.34
CA GLU A 79 14.42 2.34 -15.05
C GLU A 79 14.34 1.42 -16.28
N GLU A 80 15.39 1.39 -17.10
CA GLU A 80 15.45 0.59 -18.31
C GLU A 80 15.36 -0.91 -17.99
N LYS A 81 16.17 -1.38 -17.04
CA LYS A 81 16.16 -2.78 -16.60
C LYS A 81 14.82 -3.15 -15.95
N SER A 82 14.22 -2.26 -15.17
CA SER A 82 12.88 -2.46 -14.60
C SER A 82 11.81 -2.67 -15.67
N LYS A 83 11.88 -1.93 -16.78
CA LYS A 83 10.97 -2.10 -17.93
C LYS A 83 11.18 -3.46 -18.62
N LEU A 84 12.42 -3.90 -18.79
CA LEU A 84 12.73 -5.20 -19.37
C LEU A 84 12.23 -6.36 -18.49
N ILE A 85 12.44 -6.29 -17.17
CA ILE A 85 11.92 -7.29 -16.23
C ILE A 85 10.38 -7.32 -16.25
N TYR A 86 9.74 -6.15 -16.37
CA TYR A 86 8.29 -6.08 -16.54
C TYR A 86 7.82 -6.82 -17.81
N LEU A 87 8.44 -6.56 -18.96
CA LEU A 87 8.08 -7.24 -20.21
C LEU A 87 8.29 -8.76 -20.12
N ALA A 88 9.44 -9.20 -19.60
CA ALA A 88 9.72 -10.61 -19.37
C ALA A 88 8.69 -11.27 -18.43
N SER A 89 8.22 -10.54 -17.41
CA SER A 89 7.17 -11.06 -16.51
C SER A 89 5.82 -11.25 -17.19
N LEU A 90 5.50 -10.46 -18.23
CA LEU A 90 4.28 -10.65 -19.03
C LEU A 90 4.39 -11.87 -19.92
N GLU A 91 5.52 -12.04 -20.60
CA GLU A 91 5.79 -13.19 -21.48
C GLU A 91 5.77 -14.51 -20.70
N LEU A 92 6.30 -14.51 -19.48
CA LEU A 92 6.31 -15.68 -18.58
C LEU A 92 4.98 -15.88 -17.81
N GLY A 93 3.97 -15.03 -17.99
CA GLY A 93 2.68 -15.14 -17.29
C GLY A 93 2.75 -14.85 -15.77
N LEU A 94 3.81 -14.18 -15.30
CA LEU A 94 4.07 -13.92 -13.88
C LEU A 94 3.29 -12.69 -13.39
N HIS A 95 1.96 -12.81 -13.31
CA HIS A 95 1.05 -11.69 -13.03
C HIS A 95 1.32 -10.92 -11.72
N LYS A 96 1.86 -11.57 -10.68
CA LYS A 96 2.23 -10.89 -9.42
C LYS A 96 3.44 -9.98 -9.61
N VAL A 97 4.38 -10.38 -10.46
CA VAL A 97 5.59 -9.61 -10.80
C VAL A 97 5.26 -8.48 -11.78
N SER A 98 4.38 -8.70 -12.75
CA SER A 98 3.96 -7.62 -13.64
C SER A 98 3.21 -6.50 -12.89
N ARG A 99 2.39 -6.87 -11.89
CA ARG A 99 1.76 -5.93 -10.95
C ARG A 99 2.75 -5.19 -10.05
N PHE A 100 3.92 -5.77 -9.81
CA PHE A 100 4.97 -5.12 -9.00
C PHE A 100 5.60 -3.92 -9.75
N PHE A 101 5.71 -4.00 -11.08
CA PHE A 101 6.30 -2.95 -11.92
C PHE A 101 5.29 -1.94 -12.49
N THR A 102 3.99 -2.15 -12.29
CA THR A 102 2.95 -1.23 -12.75
C THR A 102 2.49 -0.30 -11.63
N ASP A 103 2.68 1.00 -11.80
CA ASP A 103 2.01 2.02 -10.97
C ASP A 103 0.54 2.12 -11.40
N LEU A 104 -0.33 1.30 -10.82
CA LEU A 104 -1.76 1.39 -11.11
C LEU A 104 -2.35 2.63 -10.42
N PRO A 105 -2.87 3.61 -11.17
CA PRO A 105 -3.53 4.76 -10.58
C PRO A 105 -4.83 4.32 -9.86
N PRO A 106 -5.31 5.09 -8.87
CA PRO A 106 -6.58 4.82 -8.20
C PRO A 106 -7.75 4.84 -9.20
N HIS A 107 -8.77 4.02 -8.93
CA HIS A 107 -9.90 3.79 -9.85
C HIS A 107 -10.70 5.07 -10.13
N LYS A 108 -10.77 5.99 -9.16
CA LYS A 108 -11.26 7.36 -9.35
C LYS A 108 -10.19 8.36 -8.92
N LYS A 109 -10.02 9.44 -9.69
CA LYS A 109 -9.23 10.63 -9.29
C LYS A 109 -10.16 11.60 -8.56
N GLY A 110 -9.77 12.02 -7.36
CA GLY A 110 -10.56 12.97 -6.58
C GLY A 110 -10.32 14.41 -7.01
N LEU A 111 -11.40 15.17 -7.26
CA LEU A 111 -11.38 16.62 -7.15
C LEU A 111 -11.71 16.92 -5.68
N GLY A 112 -10.69 17.19 -4.86
CA GLY A 112 -10.91 17.49 -3.46
C GLY A 112 -11.54 18.87 -3.32
N GLY A 113 -12.77 18.90 -2.82
CA GLY A 113 -13.49 20.10 -2.42
C GLY A 113 -14.17 19.91 -1.06
N TYR A 114 -14.60 21.03 -0.54
CA TYR A 114 -15.46 21.16 0.62
C TYR A 114 -16.91 21.00 0.16
N ASP A 115 -17.60 19.92 0.57
CA ASP A 115 -18.89 19.52 -0.02
C ASP A 115 -20.10 20.22 0.65
N THR A 116 -19.90 21.08 1.65
CA THR A 116 -20.98 21.81 2.35
C THR A 116 -20.72 23.33 2.49
N GLU A 117 -21.78 24.16 2.54
CA GLU A 117 -21.67 25.62 2.72
C GLU A 117 -20.96 26.05 4.01
N GLU A 118 -20.98 25.22 5.06
CA GLU A 118 -20.23 25.49 6.31
C GLU A 118 -18.71 25.38 6.14
N ASP A 119 -18.26 24.58 5.18
CA ASP A 119 -16.86 24.38 4.84
C ASP A 119 -16.30 25.57 4.01
N ALA A 120 -17.15 26.35 3.32
CA ALA A 120 -16.75 27.50 2.51
C ALA A 120 -16.13 28.65 3.34
N LYS A 121 -16.41 28.73 4.65
CA LYS A 121 -15.76 29.69 5.56
C LYS A 121 -14.26 29.42 5.79
N MET A 122 -13.74 28.28 5.34
CA MET A 122 -12.31 27.93 5.44
C MET A 122 -11.49 28.32 4.20
N GLU A 123 -12.12 28.82 3.13
CA GLU A 123 -11.41 29.41 1.97
C GLU A 123 -10.68 30.71 2.32
N LEU A 124 -11.12 31.40 3.37
CA LEU A 124 -10.48 32.63 3.87
C LEU A 124 -9.33 32.36 4.84
N ILE A 125 -9.09 31.08 5.20
CA ILE A 125 -8.03 30.68 6.13
C ILE A 125 -6.82 30.24 5.31
N THR A 126 -5.70 30.93 5.53
CA THR A 126 -4.43 30.62 4.86
C THR A 126 -3.96 29.21 5.21
N LEU A 127 -3.16 28.61 4.34
CA LEU A 127 -2.56 27.29 4.61
C LEU A 127 -1.76 27.27 5.94
N GLY A 128 -1.09 28.38 6.27
CA GLY A 128 -0.37 28.53 7.53
C GLY A 128 -1.29 28.45 8.75
N GLU A 129 -2.43 29.13 8.70
CA GLU A 129 -3.44 29.08 9.76
C GLU A 129 -4.09 27.70 9.88
N ARG A 130 -4.40 27.02 8.77
CA ARG A 130 -4.93 25.64 8.82
C ARG A 130 -3.92 24.67 9.47
N ARG A 131 -2.63 24.83 9.19
CA ARG A 131 -1.55 24.08 9.85
C ARG A 131 -1.41 24.42 11.34
N ALA A 132 -1.64 25.66 11.74
CA ALA A 132 -1.65 26.05 13.14
C ALA A 132 -2.88 25.45 13.87
N ILE A 133 -4.07 25.55 13.27
CA ILE A 133 -5.33 25.05 13.83
C ILE A 133 -5.31 23.52 13.98
N SER A 134 -4.75 22.79 13.02
CA SER A 134 -4.65 21.31 13.10
C SER A 134 -3.82 20.80 14.29
N LYS A 135 -2.93 21.63 14.85
CA LYS A 135 -2.17 21.34 16.07
C LYS A 135 -2.86 21.84 17.35
N GLY A 136 -3.97 22.56 17.21
CA GLY A 136 -4.71 23.15 18.32
C GLY A 136 -5.59 22.14 19.07
N TRP A 137 -6.35 22.66 20.04
CA TRP A 137 -7.15 21.83 20.98
C TRP A 137 -8.66 21.99 20.84
N ILE A 138 -9.11 22.94 20.00
CA ILE A 138 -10.54 23.24 19.81
C ILE A 138 -11.12 22.20 18.85
N LYS A 139 -11.96 21.30 19.38
CA LYS A 139 -12.49 20.14 18.66
C LYS A 139 -13.24 20.53 17.39
N ASP A 140 -14.14 21.50 17.48
CA ASP A 140 -14.94 21.97 16.33
C ASP A 140 -14.06 22.48 15.18
N LYS A 141 -12.93 23.12 15.50
CA LYS A 141 -11.99 23.60 14.48
C LYS A 141 -11.21 22.45 13.84
N LEU A 142 -10.85 21.42 14.61
CA LEU A 142 -10.22 20.21 14.08
C LEU A 142 -11.17 19.42 13.19
N ASP A 143 -12.44 19.35 13.57
CA ASP A 143 -13.45 18.58 12.84
C ASP A 143 -13.75 19.19 11.46
N ARG A 144 -13.60 20.51 11.31
CA ARG A 144 -13.63 21.22 10.01
C ARG A 144 -12.44 20.89 9.11
N LEU A 145 -11.30 20.53 9.68
CA LEU A 145 -10.07 20.22 8.92
C LEU A 145 -9.97 18.75 8.49
N LEU A 146 -10.90 17.88 8.89
CA LEU A 146 -10.87 16.45 8.52
C LEU A 146 -10.90 16.22 7.00
N SER A 147 -11.43 17.20 6.27
CA SER A 147 -11.57 17.21 4.82
C SER A 147 -10.44 17.93 4.09
N ASP A 148 -9.42 18.43 4.79
CA ASP A 148 -8.39 19.30 4.21
C ASP A 148 -7.59 18.57 3.11
N PRO A 149 -7.40 19.20 1.93
CA PRO A 149 -6.62 18.60 0.84
C PRO A 149 -5.11 18.56 1.13
N ASP A 150 -4.58 19.38 2.04
CA ASP A 150 -3.14 19.45 2.34
C ASP A 150 -2.70 18.25 3.23
N PRO A 151 -1.76 17.40 2.76
CA PRO A 151 -1.32 16.24 3.52
C PRO A 151 -0.68 16.59 4.88
N ILE A 152 -0.09 17.78 5.03
CA ILE A 152 0.53 18.21 6.28
C ILE A 152 -0.54 18.58 7.32
N VAL A 153 -1.63 19.24 6.91
CA VAL A 153 -2.79 19.46 7.79
C VAL A 153 -3.34 18.13 8.27
N ILE A 154 -3.56 17.16 7.38
CA ILE A 154 -4.04 15.84 7.79
C ILE A 154 -3.02 15.13 8.70
N ALA A 155 -1.72 15.20 8.41
CA ALA A 155 -0.69 14.61 9.28
C ALA A 155 -0.71 15.17 10.71
N ASN A 156 -0.93 16.48 10.85
CA ASN A 156 -1.09 17.11 12.15
C ASN A 156 -2.36 16.60 12.86
N ILE A 157 -3.48 16.46 12.15
CA ILE A 157 -4.73 15.90 12.69
C ILE A 157 -4.51 14.47 13.17
N LEU A 158 -3.87 13.61 12.38
CA LEU A 158 -3.60 12.22 12.78
C LEU A 158 -2.77 12.13 14.07
N SER A 159 -1.89 13.10 14.31
CA SER A 159 -1.04 13.17 15.50
C SER A 159 -1.70 13.89 16.68
N ASN A 160 -2.87 14.51 16.48
CA ASN A 160 -3.51 15.33 17.50
C ASN A 160 -4.19 14.47 18.59
N PRO A 161 -3.97 14.74 19.89
CA PRO A 161 -4.53 13.95 20.98
C PRO A 161 -6.06 14.04 21.11
N ARG A 162 -6.70 15.10 20.57
CA ARG A 162 -8.17 15.27 20.56
C ARG A 162 -8.86 14.49 19.44
N ILE A 163 -8.10 13.84 18.58
CA ILE A 163 -8.63 13.03 17.47
C ILE A 163 -8.81 11.59 17.91
N THR A 164 -9.99 11.07 17.59
CA THR A 164 -10.43 9.71 17.88
C THR A 164 -10.53 8.89 16.61
N GLU A 165 -10.68 7.57 16.77
CA GLU A 165 -10.87 6.65 15.65
C GLU A 165 -12.06 7.05 14.76
N LYS A 166 -13.12 7.60 15.36
CA LYS A 166 -14.31 8.06 14.63
C LYS A 166 -13.97 9.10 13.55
N GLU A 167 -13.15 10.08 13.90
CA GLU A 167 -12.73 11.10 12.94
C GLU A 167 -11.82 10.51 11.86
N ILE A 168 -10.93 9.58 12.21
CA ILE A 168 -10.05 8.94 11.22
C ILE A 168 -10.85 8.11 10.23
N VAL A 169 -11.85 7.37 10.69
CA VAL A 169 -12.78 6.65 9.82
C VAL A 169 -13.50 7.64 8.90
N LYS A 170 -13.94 8.80 9.41
CA LYS A 170 -14.56 9.85 8.57
C LYS A 170 -13.62 10.33 7.45
N ILE A 171 -12.32 10.54 7.75
CA ILE A 171 -11.33 10.92 6.73
C ILE A 171 -11.17 9.77 5.71
N ALA A 172 -10.92 8.55 6.19
CA ALA A 172 -10.67 7.38 5.33
C ALA A 172 -11.88 7.01 4.45
N SER A 173 -13.10 7.24 4.92
CA SER A 173 -14.34 6.97 4.19
C SER A 173 -14.74 8.09 3.23
N LYS A 174 -14.13 9.29 3.31
CA LYS A 174 -14.47 10.42 2.43
C LYS A 174 -14.22 10.09 0.96
N ARG A 175 -15.17 10.41 0.09
CA ARG A 175 -15.11 10.23 -1.36
C ARG A 175 -15.60 11.54 -2.01
N PRO A 176 -14.81 12.23 -2.86
CA PRO A 176 -13.44 11.93 -3.25
C PRO A 176 -12.42 12.19 -2.14
N ASN A 177 -11.26 11.52 -2.24
CA ASN A 177 -10.12 11.77 -1.36
C ASN A 177 -8.79 11.52 -2.10
N PHE A 178 -7.69 12.03 -1.56
CA PHE A 178 -6.38 12.02 -2.19
C PHE A 178 -5.58 10.75 -1.86
N PRO A 179 -4.88 10.14 -2.84
CA PRO A 179 -4.06 8.96 -2.59
C PRO A 179 -2.97 9.15 -1.52
N THR A 180 -2.42 10.36 -1.43
CA THR A 180 -1.42 10.74 -0.44
C THR A 180 -1.98 10.67 0.98
N ILE A 181 -3.21 11.13 1.18
CA ILE A 181 -3.93 11.05 2.46
C ILE A 181 -4.22 9.59 2.82
N MET A 182 -4.68 8.79 1.85
CA MET A 182 -4.93 7.36 2.09
C MET A 182 -3.65 6.62 2.51
N LYS A 183 -2.52 6.91 1.84
CA LYS A 183 -1.21 6.37 2.22
C LYS A 183 -0.86 6.78 3.66
N LEU A 184 -0.97 8.07 3.97
CA LEU A 184 -0.66 8.62 5.29
C LEU A 184 -1.44 7.95 6.42
N ILE A 185 -2.75 7.73 6.24
CA ILE A 185 -3.59 7.03 7.23
C ILE A 185 -3.16 5.58 7.36
N SER A 186 -2.94 4.88 6.24
CA SER A 186 -2.61 3.45 6.22
C SER A 186 -1.29 3.14 6.93
N THR A 187 -0.30 4.02 6.84
CA THR A 187 1.02 3.85 7.46
C THR A 187 1.13 4.46 8.86
N HIS A 188 0.06 5.09 9.37
CA HIS A 188 0.13 5.77 10.67
C HIS A 188 0.17 4.77 11.82
N LYS A 189 1.19 4.85 12.70
CA LYS A 189 1.44 3.88 13.78
C LYS A 189 0.23 3.62 14.69
N ARG A 190 -0.54 4.67 15.02
CA ARG A 190 -1.72 4.58 15.89
C ARG A 190 -2.98 4.10 15.17
N TRP A 191 -3.14 4.45 13.90
CA TRP A 191 -4.44 4.37 13.21
C TRP A 191 -4.47 3.29 12.13
N GLY A 192 -3.37 3.08 11.40
CA GLY A 192 -3.28 2.05 10.37
C GLY A 192 -3.42 0.61 10.90
N THR A 193 -3.24 0.42 12.20
CA THR A 193 -3.45 -0.88 12.87
C THR A 193 -4.91 -1.15 13.23
N ARG A 194 -5.77 -0.12 13.24
CA ARG A 194 -7.16 -0.21 13.71
C ARG A 194 -8.08 -0.82 12.66
N TYR A 195 -8.92 -1.75 13.07
CA TYR A 195 -9.79 -2.49 12.16
C TYR A 195 -10.74 -1.58 11.38
N ALA A 196 -11.44 -0.66 12.05
CA ALA A 196 -12.42 0.22 11.40
C ALA A 196 -11.74 1.12 10.35
N VAL A 197 -10.52 1.57 10.62
CA VAL A 197 -9.71 2.34 9.68
C VAL A 197 -9.30 1.49 8.47
N LYS A 198 -8.84 0.26 8.69
CA LYS A 198 -8.49 -0.66 7.58
C LYS A 198 -9.72 -0.94 6.69
N LYS A 199 -10.87 -1.21 7.29
CA LYS A 199 -12.15 -1.40 6.58
C LYS A 199 -12.50 -0.18 5.74
N ALA A 200 -12.48 1.01 6.34
CA ALA A 200 -12.79 2.26 5.66
C ALA A 200 -11.86 2.51 4.46
N LEU A 201 -10.56 2.25 4.60
CA LEU A 201 -9.59 2.39 3.51
C LEU A 201 -9.86 1.40 2.37
N VAL A 202 -10.10 0.12 2.67
CA VAL A 202 -10.36 -0.90 1.64
C VAL A 202 -11.64 -0.59 0.87
N GLN A 203 -12.68 -0.14 1.57
CA GLN A 203 -13.98 0.19 0.98
C GLN A 203 -13.97 1.51 0.22
N ASN A 204 -12.87 2.27 0.18
CA ASN A 204 -12.82 3.53 -0.53
C ASN A 204 -12.18 3.36 -1.94
N PRO A 205 -12.90 3.70 -3.03
CA PRO A 205 -12.39 3.54 -4.40
C PRO A 205 -11.24 4.50 -4.76
N TYR A 206 -10.99 5.53 -3.95
CA TYR A 206 -9.86 6.45 -4.09
C TYR A 206 -8.60 5.96 -3.37
N THR A 207 -8.71 4.88 -2.58
CA THR A 207 -7.54 4.22 -1.98
C THR A 207 -6.73 3.52 -3.07
N PRO A 208 -5.41 3.75 -3.13
CA PRO A 208 -4.52 3.01 -4.01
C PRO A 208 -4.74 1.49 -3.87
N PRO A 209 -4.98 0.75 -4.96
CA PRO A 209 -5.27 -0.68 -4.89
C PRO A 209 -4.24 -1.48 -4.10
N ARG A 210 -2.95 -1.12 -4.19
CA ARG A 210 -1.87 -1.75 -3.40
C ARG A 210 -2.13 -1.71 -1.89
N ILE A 211 -2.63 -0.59 -1.37
CA ILE A 211 -2.97 -0.45 0.05
C ILE A 211 -4.15 -1.35 0.36
N SER A 212 -5.24 -1.27 -0.42
CA SER A 212 -6.43 -2.09 -0.19
C SER A 212 -6.11 -3.59 -0.20
N LEU A 213 -5.31 -4.06 -1.17
CA LEU A 213 -4.88 -5.46 -1.27
C LEU A 213 -4.13 -5.95 -0.04
N GLY A 214 -3.18 -5.15 0.47
CA GLY A 214 -2.44 -5.49 1.70
C GLY A 214 -3.32 -5.49 2.96
N LEU A 215 -4.43 -4.75 2.95
CA LEU A 215 -5.35 -4.68 4.08
C LEU A 215 -6.41 -5.78 4.09
N LEU A 216 -6.65 -6.45 2.95
CA LEU A 216 -7.66 -7.52 2.82
C LEU A 216 -7.43 -8.67 3.79
N GLU A 217 -6.18 -8.98 4.12
CA GLU A 217 -5.85 -10.09 5.02
C GLU A 217 -6.42 -9.92 6.43
N PHE A 218 -6.67 -8.67 6.84
CA PHE A 218 -7.17 -8.34 8.18
C PHE A 218 -8.69 -8.27 8.26
N LEU A 219 -9.42 -8.27 7.15
CA LEU A 219 -10.87 -8.10 7.13
C LEU A 219 -11.63 -9.36 7.56
N PHE A 220 -12.75 -9.18 8.25
CA PHE A 220 -13.69 -10.25 8.54
C PHE A 220 -14.42 -10.74 7.28
N SER A 221 -14.90 -11.98 7.31
CA SER A 221 -15.55 -12.62 6.16
C SER A 221 -16.80 -11.87 5.68
N GLN A 222 -17.53 -11.21 6.59
CA GLN A 222 -18.66 -10.34 6.23
C GLN A 222 -18.20 -9.13 5.42
N ASP A 223 -17.14 -8.46 5.85
CA ASP A 223 -16.64 -7.25 5.18
C ASP A 223 -15.97 -7.58 3.84
N LEU A 224 -15.35 -8.76 3.71
CA LEU A 224 -14.88 -9.26 2.41
C LEU A 224 -16.03 -9.44 1.42
N LYS A 225 -17.21 -9.91 1.87
CA LYS A 225 -18.40 -10.01 1.01
C LYS A 225 -18.88 -8.62 0.55
N GLU A 226 -18.87 -7.63 1.45
CA GLU A 226 -19.18 -6.24 1.10
C GLU A 226 -18.23 -5.72 0.01
N VAL A 227 -16.92 -5.97 0.16
CA VAL A 227 -15.91 -5.57 -0.83
C VAL A 227 -16.12 -6.24 -2.19
N ILE A 228 -16.49 -7.52 -2.22
CA ILE A 228 -16.76 -8.26 -3.47
C ILE A 228 -17.95 -7.65 -4.22
N GLN A 229 -18.98 -7.21 -3.48
CA GLN A 229 -20.22 -6.67 -4.04
C GLN A 229 -20.11 -5.19 -4.45
N ASP A 230 -19.18 -4.43 -3.89
CA ASP A 230 -19.04 -3.00 -4.20
C ASP A 230 -18.42 -2.77 -5.59
N GLY A 231 -19.28 -2.51 -6.59
CA GLY A 231 -18.89 -2.22 -7.97
C GLY A 231 -18.08 -0.93 -8.17
N SER A 232 -17.97 -0.06 -7.16
CA SER A 232 -17.14 1.14 -7.24
C SER A 232 -15.66 0.87 -7.02
N LEU A 233 -15.33 -0.26 -6.38
CA LEU A 233 -13.96 -0.65 -6.06
C LEU A 233 -13.22 -1.22 -7.26
N HIS A 234 -11.90 -1.10 -7.22
CA HIS A 234 -11.03 -1.61 -8.28
C HIS A 234 -11.25 -3.12 -8.51
N PRO A 235 -11.40 -3.60 -9.75
CA PRO A 235 -11.69 -5.01 -10.05
C PRO A 235 -10.73 -5.99 -9.38
N GLN A 236 -9.45 -5.65 -9.30
CA GLN A 236 -8.44 -6.49 -8.63
C GLN A 236 -8.65 -6.61 -7.11
N VAL A 237 -9.15 -5.56 -6.45
CA VAL A 237 -9.43 -5.60 -5.00
C VAL A 237 -10.60 -6.55 -4.74
N ARG A 238 -11.64 -6.50 -5.59
CA ARG A 238 -12.80 -7.40 -5.50
C ARG A 238 -12.41 -8.85 -5.75
N GLN A 239 -11.60 -9.09 -6.79
CA GLN A 239 -11.10 -10.43 -7.10
C GLN A 239 -10.25 -11.00 -5.96
N ALA A 240 -9.31 -10.21 -5.43
CA ALA A 240 -8.49 -10.64 -4.29
C ALA A 240 -9.32 -10.86 -3.01
N ALA A 241 -10.38 -10.06 -2.79
CA ALA A 241 -11.29 -10.27 -1.67
C ALA A 241 -12.06 -11.59 -1.80
N LYS A 242 -12.44 -11.97 -3.02
CA LYS A 242 -13.08 -13.27 -3.32
C LYS A 242 -12.13 -14.43 -3.02
N GLU A 243 -10.90 -14.37 -3.52
CA GLU A 243 -9.86 -15.37 -3.22
C GLU A 243 -9.63 -15.50 -1.72
N LYS A 244 -9.51 -14.37 -1.01
CA LYS A 244 -9.31 -14.36 0.44
C LYS A 244 -10.49 -14.94 1.24
N LEU A 245 -11.71 -14.70 0.77
CA LEU A 245 -12.90 -15.25 1.40
C LEU A 245 -12.96 -16.77 1.27
N GLU A 246 -12.58 -17.32 0.12
CA GLU A 246 -12.51 -18.77 -0.08
C GLU A 246 -11.42 -19.41 0.79
N GLU A 247 -10.23 -18.79 0.88
CA GLU A 247 -9.16 -19.26 1.79
C GLU A 247 -9.63 -19.37 3.25
N LYS A 248 -10.48 -18.44 3.71
CA LYS A 248 -11.01 -18.42 5.08
C LYS A 248 -12.08 -19.48 5.35
N LYS A 249 -12.68 -20.10 4.33
CA LYS A 249 -13.66 -21.18 4.50
C LYS A 249 -12.99 -22.56 4.61
N THR A 250 -11.78 -22.68 4.05
CA THR A 250 -11.04 -23.95 3.98
C THR A 250 -10.18 -24.20 5.23
N ASN A 251 -9.95 -23.18 6.05
CA ASN A 251 -9.29 -23.25 7.36
C ASN A 251 -10.33 -23.25 8.49
#